data_AF-A0A9P5DX67-F1
#
_entry.id   AF-A0A9P5DX67-F1
#
_cell.length_a   1.000
_cell.length_b   1.000
_cell.length_c   1.000
_cell.angle_alpha   90.00
_cell.angle_beta   90.00
_cell.angle_gamma   90.00
#
_symmetry.space_group_name_H-M   'P 1'
#
loop_
_entity.id
_entity.type
_entity.pdbx_description
1 polymer ?
#
loop_
_entity_poly.entity_id
_entity_poly.type
_entity_poly.pdbx_seq_one_letter_code
_entity_poly.pdbx_strand_id
1 'polypeptide(L)'
;MAESKDTKTLEAKCYCGSVHYTIDVPVSKLPLLTHLCHCSLCRYGSGAPCIFHAPLPAGVKPQFVEPSSRDNMTSYAIGEKVGTWNFCSTCGCHIASTGPPENEFWTVASSTFVNASEYFDIRKHIFSKSTKDKGIAEALTHTAGREFIDWNPSDDSPKAKIVESHVELGSGGEERLRVECECKGVSFTIPRPSQEVKEDKFYSQFVSHRDDRKWLATFDACDDCRLHNGTNVVGWTFIPLSICEPRIDDDLLIGTSKTFKSSNDVVRSFCGTCGATVFFSHADRKPSENHHVVDLATGIIRAPEGVMAENWLTWRARLAWADSGKRFDSDFTEALQEGMNKWVLKREGVIEDYTIG
;
A
#
# COMPACT_ATOMS: atom_id res chain seq x y z
N MET A 1 41.99 7.40 9.04
CA MET A 1 41.20 8.37 9.83
C MET A 1 40.08 7.56 10.47
N ALA A 2 39.97 7.56 11.80
CA ALA A 2 38.88 6.84 12.46
C ALA A 2 37.56 7.50 12.07
N GLU A 3 36.60 6.74 11.55
CA GLU A 3 35.25 7.25 11.32
C GLU A 3 34.71 7.80 12.66
N SER A 4 34.14 9.01 12.63
CA SER A 4 33.44 9.57 13.79
C SER A 4 32.40 8.54 14.28
N LYS A 5 32.34 8.35 15.60
CA LYS A 5 31.39 7.45 16.27
C LYS A 5 30.02 8.10 16.48
N ASP A 6 29.77 9.28 15.94
CA ASP A 6 28.51 10.00 16.15
C ASP A 6 27.36 9.30 15.42
N THR A 7 26.39 8.84 16.19
CA THR A 7 25.17 8.20 15.70
C THR A 7 23.95 9.07 16.00
N LYS A 8 22.92 8.92 15.17
CA LYS A 8 21.57 9.43 15.42
C LYS A 8 20.67 8.23 15.69
N THR A 9 19.99 8.25 16.83
CA THR A 9 18.94 7.28 17.15
C THR A 9 17.63 7.68 16.47
N LEU A 10 17.03 6.75 15.72
CA LEU A 10 15.74 6.89 15.07
C LEU A 10 14.76 5.86 15.64
N GLU A 11 13.54 6.29 15.98
CA GLU A 11 12.48 5.46 16.57
C GLU A 11 11.48 5.02 15.48
N ALA A 12 11.08 3.75 15.50
CA ALA A 12 10.06 3.19 14.62
C ALA A 12 8.99 2.43 15.41
N LYS A 13 7.73 2.63 15.03
CA LYS A 13 6.59 2.04 15.72
C LYS A 13 5.46 1.75 14.73
N CYS A 14 4.89 0.54 14.77
CA CYS A 14 3.66 0.25 14.02
C CYS A 14 2.43 0.86 14.70
N TYR A 15 1.28 0.87 14.01
CA TYR A 15 0.05 1.48 14.54
C TYR A 15 -0.32 1.02 15.96
N CYS A 16 -0.33 -0.30 16.21
CA CYS A 16 -0.70 -0.83 17.53
C CYS A 16 0.44 -0.76 18.56
N GLY A 17 1.65 -0.37 18.16
CA GLY A 17 2.83 -0.31 19.02
C GLY A 17 3.43 -1.65 19.44
N SER A 18 2.88 -2.78 19.00
CA SER A 18 3.40 -4.13 19.31
C SER A 18 4.80 -4.34 18.71
N VAL A 19 5.07 -3.74 17.55
CA VAL A 19 6.43 -3.61 17.00
C VAL A 19 6.91 -2.20 17.26
N HIS A 20 7.95 -2.07 18.09
CA HIS A 20 8.57 -0.82 18.50
C HIS A 20 10.07 -1.05 18.69
N TYR A 21 10.88 -0.31 17.94
CA TYR A 21 12.33 -0.42 18.00
C TYR A 21 13.00 0.91 17.69
N THR A 22 14.28 1.02 18.06
CA THR A 22 15.17 2.09 17.62
C THR A 22 16.29 1.54 16.73
N ILE A 23 16.91 2.42 15.95
CA ILE A 23 18.18 2.14 15.26
C ILE A 23 19.15 3.29 15.50
N ASP A 24 20.43 2.95 15.65
CA ASP A 24 21.50 3.94 15.74
C ASP A 24 22.23 4.00 14.39
N VAL A 25 21.99 5.07 13.64
CA VAL A 25 22.57 5.27 12.31
C VAL A 25 23.76 6.23 12.40
N PRO A 26 24.93 5.90 11.85
CA PRO A 26 26.03 6.87 11.76
C PRO A 26 25.59 8.13 11.02
N VAL A 27 25.85 9.31 11.60
CA VAL A 27 25.40 10.60 11.01
C VAL A 27 25.96 10.78 9.60
N SER A 28 27.15 10.27 9.32
CA SER A 28 27.79 10.29 8.00
C SER A 28 27.07 9.47 6.92
N LYS A 29 26.12 8.61 7.29
CA LYS A 29 25.29 7.81 6.37
C LYS A 29 23.90 8.39 6.17
N LEU A 30 23.55 9.46 6.87
CA LEU A 30 22.26 10.12 6.76
C LEU A 30 22.27 11.22 5.68
N PRO A 31 21.14 11.44 4.98
CA PRO A 31 19.91 10.63 5.02
C PRO A 31 20.06 9.28 4.31
N LEU A 32 19.28 8.27 4.73
CA LEU A 32 19.25 6.95 4.10
C LEU A 32 18.47 7.02 2.79
N LEU A 33 19.07 6.54 1.69
CA LEU A 33 18.37 6.47 0.40
C LEU A 33 17.20 5.47 0.49
N THR A 34 15.99 5.99 0.29
CA THR A 34 14.74 5.23 0.30
C THR A 34 14.27 5.00 -1.12
N HIS A 35 13.94 3.76 -1.45
CA HIS A 35 13.38 3.39 -2.73
C HIS A 35 11.91 2.96 -2.63
N LEU A 36 11.15 3.28 -3.67
CA LEU A 36 9.81 2.79 -3.92
C LEU A 36 9.89 1.58 -4.82
N CYS A 37 9.59 0.39 -4.29
CA CYS A 37 9.57 -0.83 -5.09
C CYS A 37 8.16 -1.12 -5.62
N HIS A 38 8.06 -1.20 -6.94
CA HIS A 38 6.83 -1.41 -7.67
C HIS A 38 6.72 -2.82 -8.25
N CYS A 39 7.50 -3.81 -7.81
CA CYS A 39 7.34 -5.16 -8.32
C CYS A 39 6.04 -5.81 -7.80
N SER A 40 5.53 -6.81 -8.51
CA SER A 40 4.29 -7.52 -8.13
C SER A 40 4.35 -8.05 -6.70
N LEU A 41 5.46 -8.70 -6.32
CA LEU A 41 5.66 -9.23 -4.96
C LEU A 41 5.45 -8.14 -3.90
N CYS A 42 6.03 -6.96 -4.11
CA CYS A 42 5.93 -5.87 -3.13
C CYS A 42 4.51 -5.31 -3.04
N ARG A 43 3.81 -5.17 -4.17
CA ARG A 43 2.41 -4.69 -4.15
C ARG A 43 1.47 -5.74 -3.54
N TYR A 44 1.59 -6.97 -3.99
CA TYR A 44 0.71 -8.07 -3.60
C TYR A 44 0.93 -8.50 -2.14
N GLY A 45 2.17 -8.32 -1.64
CA GLY A 45 2.55 -8.63 -0.27
C GLY A 45 2.22 -7.52 0.74
N SER A 46 2.18 -6.25 0.32
CA SER A 46 1.85 -5.12 1.21
C SER A 46 0.38 -4.69 1.12
N GLY A 47 -0.25 -4.89 -0.04
CA GLY A 47 -1.52 -4.27 -0.40
C GLY A 47 -1.41 -2.81 -0.82
N ALA A 48 -0.22 -2.22 -0.82
CA ALA A 48 0.03 -0.85 -1.25
C ALA A 48 0.41 -0.76 -2.75
N PRO A 49 0.29 0.43 -3.39
CA PRO A 49 0.73 0.64 -4.76
C PRO A 49 2.24 0.42 -4.96
N CYS A 50 3.03 0.64 -3.90
CA CYS A 50 4.46 0.35 -3.80
C CYS A 50 4.87 0.34 -2.31
N ILE A 51 6.04 -0.21 -2.00
CA ILE A 51 6.62 -0.16 -0.65
C ILE A 51 7.67 0.95 -0.55
N PHE A 52 7.99 1.42 0.67
CA PHE A 52 8.98 2.47 0.94
C PHE A 52 10.13 1.88 1.77
N HIS A 53 11.23 1.55 1.11
CA HIS A 53 12.29 0.73 1.71
C HIS A 53 13.63 1.45 1.79
N ALA A 54 14.21 1.49 2.99
CA ALA A 54 15.52 2.05 3.27
C ALA A 54 16.47 0.94 3.75
N PRO A 55 17.49 0.57 2.95
CA PRO A 55 18.54 -0.36 3.39
C PRO A 55 19.35 0.25 4.54
N LEU A 56 19.52 -0.48 5.64
CA LEU A 56 20.34 -0.04 6.76
C LEU A 56 21.83 -0.23 6.46
N PRO A 57 22.72 0.65 6.97
CA PRO A 57 24.15 0.45 6.88
C PRO A 57 24.59 -0.88 7.52
N ALA A 58 25.70 -1.45 7.03
CA ALA A 58 26.24 -2.70 7.58
C ALA A 58 26.45 -2.59 9.10
N GLY A 59 25.96 -3.58 9.83
CA GLY A 59 26.05 -3.64 11.30
C GLY A 59 24.95 -2.87 12.05
N VAL A 60 24.20 -1.98 11.40
CA VAL A 60 23.04 -1.32 12.01
C VAL A 60 21.87 -2.31 12.04
N LYS A 61 21.31 -2.53 13.23
CA LYS A 61 20.18 -3.43 13.46
C LYS A 61 19.15 -2.80 14.41
N PRO A 62 17.87 -3.18 14.29
CA PRO A 62 16.84 -2.80 15.26
C PRO A 62 17.20 -3.21 16.70
N GLN A 63 17.04 -2.28 17.62
CA GLN A 63 17.06 -2.48 19.06
C GLN A 63 15.61 -2.38 19.54
N PHE A 64 14.99 -3.52 19.85
CA PHE A 64 13.59 -3.54 20.25
C PHE A 64 13.40 -2.90 21.63
N VAL A 65 12.33 -2.13 21.77
CA VAL A 65 11.96 -1.46 23.03
C VAL A 65 10.92 -2.33 23.74
N GLU A 66 11.26 -2.82 24.94
CA GLU A 66 10.39 -3.65 25.76
C GLU A 66 8.98 -3.04 25.92
N PRO A 67 7.90 -3.84 25.79
CA PRO A 67 7.88 -5.31 25.67
C PRO A 67 7.98 -5.82 24.22
N SER A 68 8.32 -4.96 23.26
CA SER A 68 8.47 -5.36 21.87
C SER A 68 9.70 -6.25 21.69
N SER A 69 9.59 -7.23 20.80
CA SER A 69 10.67 -8.10 20.38
C SER A 69 10.45 -8.52 18.93
N ARG A 70 11.39 -9.31 18.39
CA ARG A 70 11.24 -9.90 17.07
C ARG A 70 10.00 -10.81 16.97
N ASP A 71 9.56 -11.42 18.07
CA ASP A 71 8.43 -12.36 18.10
C ASP A 71 7.08 -11.65 17.92
N ASN A 72 7.04 -10.32 18.05
CA ASN A 72 5.87 -9.51 17.70
C ASN A 72 5.65 -9.39 16.18
N MET A 73 6.58 -9.91 15.38
CA MET A 73 6.47 -9.95 13.92
C MET A 73 6.24 -11.36 13.40
N THR A 74 5.51 -11.45 12.29
CA THR A 74 5.40 -12.64 11.47
C THR A 74 6.33 -12.50 10.28
N SER A 75 7.10 -13.56 10.01
CA SER A 75 8.02 -13.63 8.88
C SER A 75 7.41 -14.42 7.73
N TYR A 76 7.54 -13.91 6.50
CA TYR A 76 7.08 -14.55 5.27
C TYR A 76 8.19 -14.55 4.22
N ALA A 77 8.55 -15.71 3.69
CA ALA A 77 9.52 -15.82 2.60
C ALA A 77 8.86 -15.36 1.29
N ILE A 78 9.20 -14.15 0.82
CA ILE A 78 8.57 -13.58 -0.38
C ILE A 78 9.38 -13.91 -1.63
N GLY A 79 8.78 -14.69 -2.53
CA GLY A 79 9.47 -15.25 -3.69
C GLY A 79 10.69 -16.09 -3.32
N GLU A 80 11.31 -16.74 -4.30
CA GLU A 80 12.43 -17.65 -4.02
C GLU A 80 13.75 -16.93 -3.64
N LYS A 81 13.87 -15.61 -3.88
CA LYS A 81 15.18 -14.89 -3.85
C LYS A 81 15.17 -13.42 -3.41
N VAL A 82 14.07 -12.87 -2.87
CA VAL A 82 14.00 -11.44 -2.53
C VAL A 82 14.47 -11.17 -1.10
N GLY A 83 13.98 -11.97 -0.15
CA GLY A 83 14.27 -11.82 1.27
C GLY A 83 13.09 -12.30 2.11
N THR A 84 13.23 -12.20 3.43
CA THR A 84 12.13 -12.48 4.36
C THR A 84 11.40 -11.17 4.66
N TRP A 85 10.10 -11.12 4.39
CA TRP A 85 9.24 -10.02 4.81
C TRP A 85 8.85 -10.18 6.27
N ASN A 86 8.84 -9.08 7.01
CA ASN A 86 8.47 -9.05 8.41
C ASN A 86 7.38 -8.00 8.61
N PHE A 87 6.25 -8.42 9.15
CA PHE A 87 5.10 -7.56 9.44
C PHE A 87 4.60 -7.80 10.86
N CYS A 88 3.93 -6.81 11.46
CA CYS A 88 3.40 -6.93 12.81
C CYS A 88 2.32 -8.03 12.88
N SER A 89 2.51 -9.01 13.78
CA SER A 89 1.57 -10.14 13.96
C SER A 89 0.18 -9.70 14.45
N THR A 90 0.08 -8.51 15.05
CA THR A 90 -1.16 -7.96 15.61
C THR A 90 -1.93 -7.11 14.60
N CYS A 91 -1.26 -6.17 13.93
CA CYS A 91 -1.94 -5.19 13.06
C CYS A 91 -1.58 -5.30 11.58
N GLY A 92 -0.75 -6.25 11.16
CA GLY A 92 -0.43 -6.45 9.74
C GLY A 92 0.58 -5.45 9.14
N CYS A 93 0.97 -4.41 9.87
CA CYS A 93 1.92 -3.40 9.37
C CYS A 93 3.23 -4.00 8.89
N HIS A 94 3.59 -3.69 7.64
CA HIS A 94 4.89 -4.04 7.06
C HIS A 94 6.01 -3.27 7.75
N ILE A 95 7.00 -4.00 8.30
CA ILE A 95 8.09 -3.43 9.10
C ILE A 95 9.39 -3.38 8.32
N ALA A 96 9.77 -4.49 7.69
CA ALA A 96 11.05 -4.61 7.01
C ALA A 96 11.10 -5.83 6.10
N SER A 97 12.10 -5.86 5.23
CA SER A 97 12.65 -7.10 4.68
C SER A 97 14.04 -7.37 5.26
N THR A 98 14.32 -8.63 5.59
CA THR A 98 15.61 -9.08 6.09
C THR A 98 16.27 -10.05 5.11
N GLY A 99 17.59 -9.96 5.00
CA GLY A 99 18.42 -10.95 4.34
C GLY A 99 18.42 -12.31 5.06
N PRO A 100 19.17 -13.30 4.53
CA PRO A 100 19.29 -14.61 5.17
C PRO A 100 19.95 -14.51 6.56
N PRO A 101 19.64 -15.41 7.51
CA PRO A 101 20.16 -15.35 8.89
C PRO A 101 21.69 -15.30 8.98
N GLU A 102 22.39 -16.02 8.10
CA GLU A 102 23.85 -16.12 8.05
C GLU A 102 24.55 -14.76 7.83
N ASN A 103 23.88 -13.85 7.11
CA ASN A 103 24.38 -12.53 6.76
C ASN A 103 23.23 -11.53 6.74
N GLU A 104 22.55 -11.43 7.88
CA GLU A 104 21.35 -10.64 8.00
C GLU A 104 21.63 -9.14 7.80
N PHE A 105 21.03 -8.58 6.77
CA PHE A 105 20.88 -7.15 6.57
C PHE A 105 19.40 -6.77 6.63
N TRP A 106 19.12 -5.52 6.97
CA TRP A 106 17.77 -5.00 7.12
C TRP A 106 17.47 -3.94 6.08
N THR A 107 16.31 -4.05 5.46
CA THR A 107 15.71 -2.99 4.65
C THR A 107 14.39 -2.61 5.30
N VAL A 108 14.35 -1.47 5.99
CA VAL A 108 13.22 -1.08 6.83
C VAL A 108 12.17 -0.30 6.05
N ALA A 109 10.91 -0.39 6.49
CA ALA A 109 9.83 0.47 6.04
C ALA A 109 10.00 1.87 6.67
N SER A 110 10.52 2.83 5.89
CA SER A 110 10.84 4.19 6.37
C SER A 110 9.62 4.94 6.91
N SER A 111 8.46 4.61 6.37
CA SER A 111 7.13 5.08 6.75
C SER A 111 6.75 4.76 8.20
N THR A 112 7.40 3.80 8.86
CA THR A 112 7.09 3.42 10.26
C THR A 112 7.85 4.25 11.30
N PHE A 113 8.78 5.09 10.87
CA PHE A 113 9.58 5.92 11.76
C PHE A 113 8.80 7.15 12.24
N VAL A 114 9.08 7.55 13.49
CA VAL A 114 8.40 8.66 14.16
C VAL A 114 9.21 9.94 13.94
N ASN A 115 8.58 10.97 13.36
CA ASN A 115 9.18 12.31 13.14
C ASN A 115 10.58 12.26 12.50
N ALA A 116 10.76 11.38 11.51
CA ALA A 116 12.09 11.05 10.98
C ALA A 116 12.20 11.18 9.46
N SER A 117 11.23 11.79 8.78
CA SER A 117 11.22 11.92 7.31
C SER A 117 12.50 12.58 6.78
N GLU A 118 13.05 13.58 7.48
CA GLU A 118 14.31 14.24 7.14
C GLU A 118 15.53 13.30 7.06
N TYR A 119 15.46 12.12 7.69
CA TYR A 119 16.52 11.10 7.68
C TYR A 119 16.36 10.08 6.56
N PHE A 120 15.30 10.17 5.75
CA PHE A 120 15.00 9.27 4.65
C PHE A 120 14.89 10.04 3.34
N ASP A 121 15.78 9.74 2.42
CA ASP A 121 15.85 10.38 1.12
C ASP A 121 15.04 9.60 0.09
N ILE A 122 13.74 9.93 -0.02
CA ILE A 122 12.79 9.24 -0.90
C ILE A 122 12.96 9.72 -2.35
N ARG A 123 13.86 9.10 -3.12
CA ARG A 123 14.18 9.60 -4.48
C ARG A 123 14.38 8.53 -5.55
N LYS A 124 13.91 7.31 -5.33
CA LYS A 124 14.17 6.21 -6.27
C LYS A 124 12.97 5.33 -6.48
N HIS A 125 12.48 5.24 -7.72
CA HIS A 125 11.61 4.14 -8.14
C HIS A 125 12.48 2.96 -8.55
N ILE A 126 12.05 1.75 -8.17
CA ILE A 126 12.59 0.51 -8.71
C ILE A 126 11.47 -0.39 -9.22
N PHE A 127 11.70 -1.06 -10.35
CA PHE A 127 10.73 -1.95 -10.99
C PHE A 127 9.43 -1.26 -11.41
N SER A 128 9.43 0.05 -11.70
CA SER A 128 8.23 0.77 -12.17
C SER A 128 7.63 0.18 -13.44
N LYS A 129 8.45 -0.42 -14.33
CA LYS A 129 7.96 -1.13 -15.53
C LYS A 129 7.09 -2.34 -15.17
N SER A 130 7.24 -2.91 -13.98
CA SER A 130 6.44 -4.07 -13.52
C SER A 130 4.96 -3.74 -13.33
N THR A 131 4.56 -2.46 -13.35
CA THR A 131 3.16 -2.07 -13.22
C THR A 131 2.40 -2.02 -14.55
N LYS A 132 3.11 -2.14 -15.68
CA LYS A 132 2.64 -1.93 -17.07
C LYS A 132 2.22 -0.49 -17.43
N ASP A 133 1.53 0.19 -16.53
CA ASP A 133 0.97 1.53 -16.69
C ASP A 133 1.77 2.62 -15.96
N LYS A 134 2.99 2.29 -15.52
CA LYS A 134 3.85 3.10 -14.61
C LYS A 134 3.27 3.40 -13.21
N GLY A 135 1.99 3.11 -12.94
CA GLY A 135 1.39 3.21 -11.62
C GLY A 135 1.57 4.60 -11.00
N ILE A 136 1.78 4.63 -9.69
CA ILE A 136 2.08 5.86 -8.95
C ILE A 136 3.40 6.52 -9.38
N ALA A 137 4.32 5.81 -10.05
CA ALA A 137 5.57 6.39 -10.55
C ALA A 137 5.36 7.34 -11.73
N GLU A 138 4.23 7.26 -12.45
CA GLU A 138 3.88 8.28 -13.47
C GLU A 138 3.46 9.60 -12.80
N ALA A 139 2.79 9.53 -11.66
CA ALA A 139 2.36 10.71 -10.92
C ALA A 139 3.52 11.31 -10.11
N LEU A 140 4.28 10.47 -9.39
CA LEU A 140 5.37 10.92 -8.52
C LEU A 140 6.71 10.91 -9.26
N THR A 141 7.00 12.00 -9.96
CA THR A 141 8.21 12.13 -10.79
C THR A 141 9.37 12.83 -10.08
N HIS A 142 9.07 13.63 -9.06
CA HIS A 142 10.06 14.41 -8.31
C HIS A 142 9.63 14.54 -6.84
N THR A 143 10.55 14.93 -5.97
CA THR A 143 10.27 15.42 -4.61
C THR A 143 11.39 16.36 -4.17
N ALA A 144 11.11 17.31 -3.28
CA ALA A 144 12.11 18.26 -2.78
C ALA A 144 12.91 18.96 -3.92
N GLY A 145 12.25 19.25 -5.04
CA GLY A 145 12.86 19.84 -6.24
C GLY A 145 13.83 18.93 -7.01
N ARG A 146 13.82 17.62 -6.77
CA ARG A 146 14.71 16.64 -7.41
C ARG A 146 13.90 15.54 -8.11
N GLU A 147 14.29 15.22 -9.34
CA GLU A 147 13.74 14.10 -10.10
C GLU A 147 14.03 12.75 -9.43
N PHE A 148 13.06 11.84 -9.51
CA PHE A 148 13.24 10.45 -9.08
C PHE A 148 14.16 9.71 -10.05
N ILE A 149 15.04 8.89 -9.48
CA ILE A 149 15.76 7.88 -10.25
C ILE A 149 14.80 6.72 -10.51
N ASP A 150 14.54 6.38 -11.78
CA ASP A 150 13.72 5.21 -12.13
C ASP A 150 14.61 4.06 -12.63
N TRP A 151 14.97 3.15 -11.73
CA TRP A 151 15.79 1.99 -12.09
C TRP A 151 14.92 0.77 -12.41
N ASN A 152 15.17 0.13 -13.54
CA ASN A 152 14.57 -1.14 -13.92
C ASN A 152 15.66 -2.10 -14.39
N PRO A 153 15.48 -3.42 -14.19
CA PRO A 153 16.34 -4.40 -14.85
C PRO A 153 16.28 -4.25 -16.37
N SER A 154 17.31 -4.75 -17.07
CA SER A 154 17.32 -4.81 -18.53
C SER A 154 16.18 -5.69 -19.04
N ASP A 155 15.60 -5.35 -20.20
CA ASP A 155 14.39 -6.01 -20.71
C ASP A 155 14.60 -7.51 -21.04
N ASP A 156 15.84 -7.94 -21.23
CA ASP A 156 16.25 -9.34 -21.41
C ASP A 156 16.46 -10.11 -20.08
N SER A 157 16.45 -9.41 -18.95
CA SER A 157 16.61 -10.03 -17.64
C SER A 157 15.36 -10.82 -17.24
N PRO A 158 15.49 -12.02 -16.65
CA PRO A 158 14.35 -12.71 -16.04
C PRO A 158 13.63 -11.87 -14.97
N LYS A 159 14.34 -10.93 -14.34
CA LYS A 159 13.78 -10.01 -13.34
C LYS A 159 12.90 -8.91 -13.94
N ALA A 160 12.99 -8.67 -15.25
CA ALA A 160 12.14 -7.71 -15.96
C ALA A 160 10.79 -8.30 -16.37
N LYS A 161 10.63 -9.64 -16.27
CA LYS A 161 9.38 -10.32 -16.62
C LYS A 161 8.26 -9.82 -15.72
N ILE A 162 7.26 -9.21 -16.34
CA ILE A 162 6.05 -8.73 -15.67
C ILE A 162 5.15 -9.92 -15.34
N VAL A 163 4.52 -9.87 -14.16
CA VAL A 163 3.46 -10.80 -13.81
C VAL A 163 2.19 -10.39 -14.54
N GLU A 164 1.77 -11.21 -15.50
CA GLU A 164 0.56 -11.01 -16.27
C GLU A 164 -0.69 -11.32 -15.44
N SER A 165 -1.74 -10.54 -15.66
CA SER A 165 -3.09 -10.78 -15.15
C SER A 165 -4.02 -10.96 -16.33
N HIS A 166 -5.06 -11.77 -16.17
CA HIS A 166 -5.96 -12.16 -17.24
C HIS A 166 -7.38 -11.67 -16.97
N VAL A 167 -8.14 -11.45 -18.03
CA VAL A 167 -9.57 -11.17 -17.90
C VAL A 167 -10.24 -12.39 -17.28
N GLU A 168 -10.99 -12.16 -16.22
CA GLU A 168 -11.82 -13.18 -15.58
C GLU A 168 -13.29 -12.88 -15.87
N LEU A 169 -14.08 -13.94 -16.03
CA LEU A 169 -15.51 -13.86 -16.31
C LEU A 169 -16.29 -14.56 -15.19
N GLY A 170 -17.42 -13.96 -14.82
CA GLY A 170 -18.43 -14.58 -13.95
C GLY A 170 -19.20 -15.68 -14.68
N SER A 171 -20.11 -16.33 -13.96
CA SER A 171 -20.92 -17.44 -14.50
C SER A 171 -21.84 -17.02 -15.65
N GLY A 172 -22.25 -15.76 -15.72
CA GLY A 172 -23.03 -15.21 -16.84
C GLY A 172 -22.21 -14.63 -17.99
N GLY A 173 -20.87 -14.73 -17.93
CA GLY A 173 -19.95 -14.22 -18.96
C GLY A 173 -19.59 -12.74 -18.81
N GLU A 174 -20.09 -12.06 -17.79
CA GLU A 174 -19.69 -10.69 -17.45
C GLU A 174 -18.29 -10.62 -16.81
N GLU A 175 -17.59 -9.50 -16.97
CA GLU A 175 -16.23 -9.35 -16.44
C GLU A 175 -16.16 -9.35 -14.91
N ARG A 176 -15.04 -9.84 -14.39
CA ARG A 176 -14.66 -9.84 -12.97
C ARG A 176 -13.26 -9.30 -12.79
N LEU A 177 -13.08 -8.46 -11.77
CA LEU A 177 -11.77 -8.01 -11.36
C LEU A 177 -11.27 -8.87 -10.21
N ARG A 178 -10.15 -9.55 -10.43
CA ARG A 178 -9.49 -10.36 -9.42
C ARG A 178 -8.80 -9.51 -8.37
N VAL A 179 -9.00 -9.91 -7.12
CA VAL A 179 -8.35 -9.38 -5.92
C VAL A 179 -7.65 -10.54 -5.24
N GLU A 180 -6.34 -10.47 -5.10
CA GLU A 180 -5.54 -11.57 -4.57
C GLU A 180 -4.28 -11.08 -3.85
N CYS A 181 -3.99 -11.59 -2.66
CA CYS A 181 -2.73 -11.30 -1.97
C CYS A 181 -1.57 -12.14 -2.52
N GLU A 182 -0.33 -11.85 -2.13
CA GLU A 182 0.86 -12.57 -2.62
C GLU A 182 0.79 -14.08 -2.36
N CYS A 183 0.42 -14.50 -1.16
CA CYS A 183 0.32 -15.94 -0.83
C CYS A 183 -0.96 -16.61 -1.37
N LYS A 184 -1.84 -15.85 -2.05
CA LYS A 184 -3.14 -16.29 -2.59
C LYS A 184 -4.14 -16.80 -1.55
N GLY A 185 -3.82 -16.64 -0.26
CA GLY A 185 -4.68 -17.05 0.84
C GLY A 185 -5.91 -16.16 0.99
N VAL A 186 -5.83 -14.91 0.53
CA VAL A 186 -6.97 -14.03 0.28
C VAL A 186 -7.12 -13.95 -1.24
N SER A 187 -8.24 -14.44 -1.77
CA SER A 187 -8.52 -14.40 -3.20
C SER A 187 -10.03 -14.38 -3.44
N PHE A 188 -10.51 -13.39 -4.19
CA PHE A 188 -11.90 -13.22 -4.59
C PHE A 188 -11.99 -12.35 -5.84
N THR A 189 -13.19 -12.21 -6.39
CA THR A 189 -13.48 -11.31 -7.51
C THR A 189 -14.49 -10.25 -7.12
N ILE A 190 -14.44 -9.11 -7.81
CA ILE A 190 -15.46 -8.07 -7.72
C ILE A 190 -16.07 -7.81 -9.11
N PRO A 191 -17.40 -7.70 -9.22
CA PRO A 191 -18.07 -7.32 -10.46
C PRO A 191 -17.98 -5.81 -10.71
N ARG A 192 -18.41 -5.40 -11.90
CA ARG A 192 -18.73 -4.00 -12.17
C ARG A 192 -20.00 -3.59 -11.42
N PRO A 193 -20.25 -2.29 -11.19
CA PRO A 193 -21.51 -1.82 -10.59
C PRO A 193 -22.73 -2.35 -11.36
N SER A 194 -23.58 -3.12 -10.69
CA SER A 194 -24.85 -3.61 -11.25
C SER A 194 -25.90 -2.51 -11.29
N GLN A 195 -27.03 -2.75 -11.97
CA GLN A 195 -28.15 -1.82 -11.95
C GLN A 195 -28.68 -1.60 -10.52
N GLU A 196 -28.73 -2.65 -9.71
CA GLU A 196 -29.17 -2.60 -8.31
C GLU A 196 -28.25 -1.69 -7.47
N VAL A 197 -26.93 -1.77 -7.65
CA VAL A 197 -25.96 -0.89 -6.99
C VAL A 197 -26.18 0.58 -7.38
N LYS A 198 -26.47 0.84 -8.65
CA LYS A 198 -26.66 2.20 -9.18
C LYS A 198 -27.96 2.83 -8.71
N GLU A 199 -29.01 2.03 -8.54
CA GLU A 199 -30.31 2.49 -8.05
C GLU A 199 -30.36 2.65 -6.53
N ASP A 200 -29.46 1.96 -5.81
CA ASP A 200 -29.34 2.09 -4.36
C ASP A 200 -28.73 3.45 -3.95
N LYS A 201 -29.41 4.16 -3.06
CA LYS A 201 -29.03 5.52 -2.63
C LYS A 201 -27.70 5.59 -1.87
N PHE A 202 -27.30 4.51 -1.19
CA PHE A 202 -26.05 4.47 -0.45
C PHE A 202 -24.91 3.97 -1.34
N TYR A 203 -25.09 2.83 -2.02
CA TYR A 203 -24.03 2.24 -2.83
C TYR A 203 -23.66 3.06 -4.07
N SER A 204 -24.63 3.76 -4.68
CA SER A 204 -24.37 4.62 -5.85
C SER A 204 -23.35 5.74 -5.57
N GLN A 205 -23.13 6.13 -4.31
CA GLN A 205 -22.13 7.13 -3.92
C GLN A 205 -20.68 6.67 -4.16
N PHE A 206 -20.47 5.36 -4.33
CA PHE A 206 -19.15 4.75 -4.55
C PHE A 206 -18.91 4.37 -6.01
N VAL A 207 -19.93 4.58 -6.87
CA VAL A 207 -19.84 4.42 -8.32
C VAL A 207 -19.31 5.70 -8.94
N SER A 208 -18.48 5.57 -9.97
CA SER A 208 -17.94 6.72 -10.66
C SER A 208 -19.04 7.55 -11.35
N HIS A 209 -19.01 8.86 -11.13
CA HIS A 209 -19.86 9.83 -11.82
C HIS A 209 -19.45 10.04 -13.29
N ARG A 210 -18.27 9.54 -13.71
CA ARG A 210 -17.76 9.68 -15.09
C ARG A 210 -18.06 8.47 -15.96
N ASP A 211 -17.94 7.28 -15.39
CA ASP A 211 -18.25 6.01 -16.06
C ASP A 211 -18.91 5.08 -15.04
N ASP A 212 -20.22 4.91 -15.15
CA ASP A 212 -21.02 4.16 -14.19
C ASP A 212 -20.67 2.65 -14.13
N ARG A 213 -19.73 2.19 -14.96
CA ARG A 213 -19.17 0.84 -14.94
C ARG A 213 -17.91 0.72 -14.08
N LYS A 214 -17.46 1.82 -13.46
CA LYS A 214 -16.24 1.91 -12.64
C LYS A 214 -16.54 2.24 -11.19
N TRP A 215 -15.69 1.74 -10.31
CA TRP A 215 -15.65 2.10 -8.89
C TRP A 215 -14.78 3.35 -8.68
N LEU A 216 -15.07 4.12 -7.63
CA LEU A 216 -14.20 5.23 -7.23
C LEU A 216 -12.92 4.71 -6.57
N ALA A 217 -11.81 5.43 -6.76
CA ALA A 217 -10.54 5.15 -6.10
C ALA A 217 -9.83 6.44 -5.64
N THR A 218 -8.99 6.34 -4.60
CA THR A 218 -8.18 7.45 -4.10
C THR A 218 -6.85 6.93 -3.55
N PHE A 219 -5.83 7.78 -3.59
CA PHE A 219 -4.69 7.63 -2.71
C PHE A 219 -4.98 8.29 -1.36
N ASP A 220 -4.46 7.71 -0.30
CA ASP A 220 -4.60 8.15 1.09
C ASP A 220 -3.24 8.24 1.78
N ALA A 221 -2.97 9.42 2.35
CA ALA A 221 -1.75 9.74 3.06
C ALA A 221 -1.95 9.87 4.59
N CYS A 222 -3.02 9.26 5.13
CA CYS A 222 -3.32 9.32 6.56
C CYS A 222 -2.24 8.63 7.42
N ASP A 223 -1.96 9.20 8.61
CA ASP A 223 -0.96 8.64 9.55
C ASP A 223 -1.31 7.20 9.98
N ASP A 224 -2.60 6.93 10.24
CA ASP A 224 -3.06 5.60 10.62
C ASP A 224 -2.83 4.57 9.50
N CYS A 225 -3.11 4.97 8.26
CA CYS A 225 -2.93 4.18 7.05
C CYS A 225 -1.45 3.88 6.86
N ARG A 226 -0.61 4.89 7.03
CA ARG A 226 0.84 4.80 6.98
C ARG A 226 1.38 3.80 8.00
N LEU A 227 0.95 3.91 9.25
CA LEU A 227 1.42 3.07 10.35
C LEU A 227 0.78 1.67 10.38
N HIS A 228 -0.33 1.46 9.68
CA HIS A 228 -0.98 0.16 9.54
C HIS A 228 -0.49 -0.62 8.32
N ASN A 229 -0.13 0.06 7.23
CA ASN A 229 0.35 -0.58 6.01
C ASN A 229 1.88 -0.68 5.98
N GLY A 230 2.58 0.31 6.56
CA GLY A 230 4.03 0.42 6.44
C GLY A 230 4.44 1.13 5.14
N THR A 231 3.66 2.10 4.67
CA THR A 231 3.89 2.85 3.42
C THR A 231 3.47 4.32 3.56
N ASN A 232 4.10 5.26 2.86
CA ASN A 232 3.72 6.69 2.97
C ASN A 232 2.34 6.97 2.34
N VAL A 233 1.85 6.07 1.48
CA VAL A 233 0.57 6.20 0.78
C VAL A 233 -0.02 4.83 0.51
N VAL A 234 -1.34 4.72 0.69
CA VAL A 234 -2.13 3.54 0.33
C VAL A 234 -3.13 3.92 -0.76
N GLY A 235 -3.45 2.99 -1.66
CA GLY A 235 -4.53 3.15 -2.62
C GLY A 235 -5.77 2.40 -2.17
N TRP A 236 -6.93 3.04 -2.24
CA TRP A 236 -8.22 2.47 -1.86
C TRP A 236 -9.21 2.55 -3.02
N THR A 237 -9.98 1.47 -3.23
CA THR A 237 -11.23 1.47 -4.01
C THR A 237 -12.39 1.06 -3.10
N PHE A 238 -13.61 1.53 -3.36
CA PHE A 238 -14.72 1.43 -2.41
C PHE A 238 -15.77 0.42 -2.89
N ILE A 239 -15.90 -0.70 -2.19
CA ILE A 239 -16.63 -1.88 -2.68
C ILE A 239 -17.68 -2.33 -1.65
N PRO A 240 -18.96 -2.53 -2.05
CA PRO A 240 -19.93 -3.22 -1.21
C PRO A 240 -19.52 -4.68 -0.98
N LEU A 241 -19.46 -5.14 0.27
CA LEU A 241 -19.07 -6.54 0.57
C LEU A 241 -20.03 -7.57 -0.04
N SER A 242 -21.31 -7.20 -0.17
CA SER A 242 -22.37 -8.05 -0.70
C SER A 242 -22.16 -8.43 -2.17
N ILE A 243 -21.34 -7.69 -2.92
CA ILE A 243 -21.07 -7.97 -4.34
C ILE A 243 -19.78 -8.76 -4.57
N CYS A 244 -18.95 -8.95 -3.52
CA CYS A 244 -17.75 -9.77 -3.63
C CYS A 244 -18.13 -11.21 -3.98
N GLU A 245 -17.26 -11.89 -4.71
CA GLU A 245 -17.45 -13.28 -5.11
C GLU A 245 -16.23 -14.13 -4.70
N PRO A 246 -16.37 -15.03 -3.69
CA PRO A 246 -17.57 -15.26 -2.89
C PRO A 246 -17.96 -14.05 -2.03
N ARG A 247 -19.23 -14.00 -1.60
CA ARG A 247 -19.73 -12.96 -0.69
C ARG A 247 -18.88 -12.95 0.57
N ILE A 248 -18.51 -11.75 1.02
CA ILE A 248 -17.76 -11.53 2.26
C ILE A 248 -18.72 -10.96 3.29
N ASP A 249 -18.65 -11.47 4.52
CA ASP A 249 -19.50 -11.03 5.63
C ASP A 249 -18.87 -9.84 6.37
N ASP A 250 -19.63 -9.25 7.30
CA ASP A 250 -19.25 -8.02 8.01
C ASP A 250 -18.01 -8.15 8.90
N ASP A 251 -17.58 -9.38 9.19
CA ASP A 251 -16.36 -9.66 9.95
C ASP A 251 -15.08 -9.50 9.11
N LEU A 252 -15.21 -9.23 7.81
CA LEU A 252 -14.13 -9.02 6.83
C LEU A 252 -13.19 -10.23 6.69
N LEU A 253 -13.65 -11.41 7.10
CA LEU A 253 -12.88 -12.64 7.02
C LEU A 253 -13.06 -13.31 5.66
N ILE A 254 -11.95 -13.55 4.97
CA ILE A 254 -11.86 -14.34 3.77
C ILE A 254 -10.51 -15.07 3.70
N GLY A 255 -10.57 -16.40 3.60
CA GLY A 255 -9.39 -17.26 3.51
C GLY A 255 -8.42 -17.05 4.68
N THR A 256 -7.21 -16.55 4.42
CA THR A 256 -6.18 -16.35 5.46
C THR A 256 -6.19 -14.96 6.10
N SER A 257 -7.19 -14.12 5.84
CA SER A 257 -7.28 -12.80 6.45
C SER A 257 -7.47 -12.86 7.97
N LYS A 258 -6.92 -11.87 8.66
CA LYS A 258 -7.19 -11.56 10.07
C LYS A 258 -7.72 -10.13 10.15
N THR A 259 -8.54 -9.86 11.17
CA THR A 259 -9.00 -8.50 11.46
C THR A 259 -8.35 -7.91 12.70
N PHE A 260 -8.22 -6.59 12.69
CA PHE A 260 -7.70 -5.78 13.78
C PHE A 260 -8.63 -4.58 13.98
N LYS A 261 -9.19 -4.46 15.18
CA LYS A 261 -10.00 -3.32 15.59
C LYS A 261 -9.07 -2.17 16.01
N SER A 262 -8.82 -1.22 15.12
CA SER A 262 -7.88 -0.11 15.36
C SER A 262 -8.47 1.01 16.24
N SER A 263 -9.80 1.15 16.25
CA SER A 263 -10.53 2.06 17.15
C SER A 263 -11.93 1.50 17.41
N ASN A 264 -12.78 2.21 18.16
CA ASN A 264 -14.16 1.78 18.40
C ASN A 264 -14.96 1.57 17.11
N ASP A 265 -14.69 2.43 16.13
CA ASP A 265 -15.46 2.53 14.88
C ASP A 265 -14.69 2.01 13.66
N VAL A 266 -13.45 1.52 13.81
CA VAL A 266 -12.62 1.06 12.69
C VAL A 266 -12.18 -0.38 12.85
N VAL A 267 -12.42 -1.16 11.80
CA VAL A 267 -11.88 -2.51 11.61
C VAL A 267 -11.03 -2.54 10.35
N ARG A 268 -9.85 -3.15 10.46
CA ARG A 268 -8.92 -3.33 9.35
C ARG A 268 -8.67 -4.82 9.14
N SER A 269 -8.48 -5.24 7.90
CA SER A 269 -8.21 -6.63 7.53
C SER A 269 -6.88 -6.75 6.79
N PHE A 270 -6.09 -7.76 7.13
CA PHE A 270 -4.81 -8.08 6.50
C PHE A 270 -4.63 -9.60 6.36
N CYS A 271 -3.86 -10.06 5.39
CA CYS A 271 -3.54 -11.47 5.25
C CYS A 271 -2.62 -11.93 6.39
N GLY A 272 -3.08 -12.88 7.21
CA GLY A 272 -2.30 -13.42 8.33
C GLY A 272 -1.06 -14.24 7.93
N THR A 273 -0.88 -14.54 6.64
CA THR A 273 0.26 -15.29 6.11
C THR A 273 1.32 -14.37 5.50
N CYS A 274 0.95 -13.47 4.58
CA CYS A 274 1.91 -12.60 3.88
C CYS A 274 1.90 -11.14 4.34
N GLY A 275 0.96 -10.73 5.19
CA GLY A 275 0.87 -9.37 5.73
C GLY A 275 0.13 -8.37 4.84
N ALA A 276 -0.32 -8.78 3.65
CA ALA A 276 -0.97 -7.87 2.71
C ALA A 276 -2.21 -7.22 3.32
N THR A 277 -2.27 -5.89 3.31
CA THR A 277 -3.47 -5.13 3.66
C THR A 277 -4.59 -5.49 2.68
N VAL A 278 -5.79 -5.77 3.19
CA VAL A 278 -6.96 -6.14 2.38
C VAL A 278 -8.02 -5.05 2.46
N PHE A 279 -8.57 -4.81 3.65
CA PHE A 279 -9.71 -3.90 3.82
C PHE A 279 -9.47 -2.89 4.95
N PHE A 280 -10.07 -1.73 4.80
CA PHE A 280 -10.41 -0.82 5.89
C PHE A 280 -11.93 -0.63 5.90
N SER A 281 -12.53 -0.62 7.10
CA SER A 281 -13.94 -0.30 7.30
C SER A 281 -14.10 0.63 8.49
N HIS A 282 -14.88 1.69 8.31
CA HIS A 282 -15.34 2.60 9.36
C HIS A 282 -16.83 2.34 9.63
N ALA A 283 -17.33 2.56 10.85
CA ALA A 283 -18.72 2.32 11.21
C ALA A 283 -19.72 3.07 10.30
N ASP A 284 -19.37 4.29 9.88
CA ASP A 284 -20.18 5.09 8.93
C ASP A 284 -20.31 4.43 7.53
N ARG A 285 -19.42 3.49 7.19
CA ARG A 285 -19.52 2.68 5.96
C ARG A 285 -20.53 1.55 6.08
N LYS A 286 -21.14 1.37 7.24
CA LYS A 286 -22.18 0.39 7.54
C LYS A 286 -23.43 1.04 8.15
N PRO A 287 -24.18 1.86 7.39
CA PRO A 287 -25.32 2.61 7.93
C PRO A 287 -26.54 1.73 8.28
N SER A 288 -26.57 0.46 7.86
CA SER A 288 -27.65 -0.49 8.15
C SER A 288 -27.16 -1.93 8.00
N GLU A 289 -27.98 -2.91 8.40
CA GLU A 289 -27.66 -4.33 8.26
C GLU A 289 -27.46 -4.80 6.80
N ASN A 290 -28.07 -4.09 5.83
CA ASN A 290 -27.98 -4.45 4.41
C ASN A 290 -26.89 -3.69 3.65
N HIS A 291 -26.21 -2.75 4.31
CA HIS A 291 -25.23 -1.88 3.68
C HIS A 291 -23.90 -1.97 4.38
N HIS A 292 -22.87 -2.41 3.65
CA HIS A 292 -21.50 -2.37 4.14
C HIS A 292 -20.54 -2.17 2.97
N VAL A 293 -19.92 -1.00 2.91
CA VAL A 293 -18.85 -0.68 1.95
C VAL A 293 -17.51 -0.75 2.65
N VAL A 294 -16.51 -1.28 1.97
CA VAL A 294 -15.13 -1.30 2.47
C VAL A 294 -14.21 -0.58 1.52
N ASP A 295 -13.15 -0.03 2.09
CA ASP A 295 -12.01 0.49 1.36
C ASP A 295 -11.10 -0.71 1.09
N LEU A 296 -11.09 -1.20 -0.14
CA LEU A 296 -10.26 -2.30 -0.62
C LEU A 296 -8.90 -1.79 -1.11
N ALA A 297 -7.83 -2.39 -0.61
CA ALA A 297 -6.46 -2.03 -0.95
C ALA A 297 -6.15 -2.33 -2.42
N THR A 298 -5.74 -1.32 -3.19
CA THR A 298 -5.54 -1.49 -4.65
C THR A 298 -4.28 -2.29 -5.00
N GLY A 299 -3.33 -2.42 -4.07
CA GLY A 299 -2.08 -3.17 -4.32
C GLY A 299 -2.30 -4.66 -4.55
N ILE A 300 -3.46 -5.22 -4.17
CA ILE A 300 -3.82 -6.63 -4.39
C ILE A 300 -4.76 -6.85 -5.59
N ILE A 301 -5.08 -5.80 -6.36
CA ILE A 301 -5.87 -5.92 -7.60
C ILE A 301 -5.03 -6.54 -8.72
N ARG A 302 -5.66 -7.37 -9.56
CA ARG A 302 -5.05 -8.06 -10.71
C ARG A 302 -5.69 -7.61 -12.03
N ALA A 303 -5.57 -6.33 -12.36
CA ALA A 303 -6.10 -5.78 -13.60
C ALA A 303 -5.14 -6.05 -14.78
N PRO A 304 -5.62 -6.58 -15.93
CA PRO A 304 -4.77 -6.86 -17.09
C PRO A 304 -4.05 -5.63 -17.65
N GLU A 305 -4.69 -4.45 -17.58
CA GLU A 305 -4.20 -3.19 -18.15
C GLU A 305 -3.09 -2.51 -17.34
N GLY A 306 -2.96 -2.83 -16.05
CA GLY A 306 -1.99 -2.18 -15.18
C GLY A 306 -2.53 -1.95 -13.76
N VAL A 307 -1.67 -1.49 -12.86
CA VAL A 307 -1.96 -1.45 -11.42
C VAL A 307 -2.88 -0.30 -11.01
N MET A 308 -3.04 0.71 -11.85
CA MET A 308 -4.05 1.76 -11.69
C MET A 308 -5.44 1.26 -12.07
N ALA A 309 -5.54 0.11 -12.76
CA ALA A 309 -6.80 -0.53 -13.13
C ALA A 309 -7.79 0.47 -13.77
N GLU A 310 -7.31 1.30 -14.71
CA GLU A 310 -8.07 2.44 -15.26
C GLU A 310 -9.37 2.01 -15.96
N ASN A 311 -9.53 0.75 -16.36
CA ASN A 311 -10.80 0.24 -16.91
C ASN A 311 -11.83 -0.07 -15.83
N TRP A 312 -11.43 -0.14 -14.57
CA TRP A 312 -12.26 -0.51 -13.42
C TRP A 312 -12.41 0.61 -12.41
N LEU A 313 -11.43 1.51 -12.33
CA LEU A 313 -11.33 2.53 -11.28
C LEU A 313 -11.33 3.94 -11.87
N THR A 314 -12.01 4.86 -11.19
CA THR A 314 -11.91 6.30 -11.42
C THR A 314 -11.18 6.94 -10.24
N TRP A 315 -9.96 7.39 -10.49
CA TRP A 315 -9.10 7.95 -9.45
C TRP A 315 -9.41 9.42 -9.17
N ARG A 316 -9.58 9.76 -7.89
CA ARG A 316 -9.65 11.15 -7.42
C ARG A 316 -8.26 11.78 -7.42
N ALA A 317 -8.18 13.02 -7.90
CA ALA A 317 -6.93 13.78 -7.94
C ALA A 317 -6.45 14.21 -6.54
N ARG A 318 -7.38 14.68 -5.69
CA ARG A 318 -7.10 15.05 -4.30
C ARG A 318 -6.79 13.81 -3.46
N LEU A 319 -5.64 13.82 -2.80
CA LEU A 319 -5.26 12.79 -1.83
C LEU A 319 -6.18 12.87 -0.61
N ALA A 320 -6.64 11.71 -0.13
CA ALA A 320 -7.29 11.63 1.17
C ALA A 320 -6.26 11.94 2.26
N TRP A 321 -6.69 12.73 3.27
CA TRP A 321 -5.87 13.10 4.43
C TRP A 321 -4.48 13.68 4.09
N ALA A 322 -4.38 14.46 3.01
CA ALA A 322 -3.13 15.07 2.56
C ALA A 322 -2.41 15.87 3.66
N ASP A 323 -3.16 16.56 4.52
CA ASP A 323 -2.55 17.33 5.63
C ASP A 323 -1.85 16.43 6.65
N SER A 324 -2.31 15.17 6.82
CA SER A 324 -1.58 14.19 7.63
C SER A 324 -0.28 13.76 6.98
N GLY A 325 -0.31 13.47 5.67
CA GLY A 325 0.89 13.18 4.90
C GLY A 325 1.91 14.31 4.99
N LYS A 326 1.46 15.57 4.85
CA LYS A 326 2.33 16.75 4.92
C LYS A 326 2.98 16.96 6.27
N ARG A 327 2.31 16.61 7.37
CA ARG A 327 2.92 16.65 8.72
C ARG A 327 4.08 15.66 8.84
N PHE A 328 3.99 14.51 8.17
CA PHE A 328 5.05 13.51 8.18
C PHE A 328 6.16 13.87 7.19
N ASP A 329 5.81 14.10 5.92
CA ASP A 329 6.72 14.40 4.82
C ASP A 329 6.01 15.33 3.82
N SER A 330 6.25 16.65 3.97
CA SER A 330 5.63 17.69 3.14
C SER A 330 6.03 17.56 1.68
N ASP A 331 7.33 17.39 1.42
CA ASP A 331 7.89 17.38 0.08
C ASP A 331 7.34 16.21 -0.74
N PHE A 332 7.31 15.00 -0.13
CA PHE A 332 6.70 13.83 -0.77
C PHE A 332 5.20 14.03 -1.04
N THR A 333 4.46 14.53 -0.04
CA THR A 333 3.00 14.59 -0.12
C THR A 333 2.54 15.66 -1.11
N GLU A 334 3.22 16.80 -1.15
CA GLU A 334 2.95 17.88 -2.12
C GLU A 334 3.29 17.44 -3.53
N ALA A 335 4.44 16.78 -3.73
CA ALA A 335 4.81 16.27 -5.04
C ALA A 335 3.84 15.19 -5.55
N LEU A 336 3.37 14.30 -4.67
CA LEU A 336 2.34 13.32 -5.04
C LEU A 336 1.01 14.00 -5.38
N GLN A 337 0.60 15.01 -4.60
CA GLN A 337 -0.64 15.75 -4.86
C GLN A 337 -0.58 16.50 -6.21
N GLU A 338 0.54 17.15 -6.51
CA GLU A 338 0.78 17.78 -7.81
C GLU A 338 0.76 16.74 -8.94
N GLY A 339 1.47 15.64 -8.74
CA GLY A 339 1.53 14.50 -9.66
C GLY A 339 0.15 13.96 -10.01
N MET A 340 -0.68 13.71 -9.00
CA MET A 340 -2.04 13.20 -9.18
C MET A 340 -2.95 14.21 -9.87
N ASN A 341 -2.81 15.51 -9.58
CA ASN A 341 -3.53 16.55 -10.31
C ASN A 341 -3.21 16.50 -11.81
N LYS A 342 -1.92 16.44 -12.17
CA LYS A 342 -1.50 16.33 -13.58
C LYS A 342 -1.96 15.01 -14.21
N TRP A 343 -1.83 13.90 -13.48
CA TRP A 343 -2.19 12.56 -13.94
C TRP A 343 -3.67 12.46 -14.28
N VAL A 344 -4.55 12.97 -13.39
CA VAL A 344 -6.01 12.99 -13.59
C VAL A 344 -6.38 13.99 -14.69
N LEU A 345 -5.83 15.20 -14.68
CA LEU A 345 -6.13 16.21 -15.71
C LEU A 345 -5.82 15.70 -17.13
N LYS A 346 -4.72 14.97 -17.29
CA LYS A 346 -4.31 14.37 -18.57
C LYS A 346 -5.32 13.34 -19.08
N ARG A 347 -6.02 12.63 -18.19
CA ARG A 347 -6.94 11.52 -18.52
C ARG A 347 -8.38 11.96 -18.64
N GLU A 348 -8.81 12.81 -17.72
CA GLU A 348 -10.21 13.19 -17.55
C GLU A 348 -10.50 14.59 -18.12
N GLY A 349 -9.47 15.38 -18.45
CA GLY A 349 -9.61 16.75 -18.96
C GLY A 349 -10.03 17.78 -17.92
N VAL A 350 -10.41 17.35 -16.71
CA VAL A 350 -10.83 18.19 -15.59
C VAL A 350 -10.39 17.57 -14.26
N ILE A 351 -10.11 18.43 -13.27
CA ILE A 351 -9.94 18.03 -11.88
C ILE A 351 -11.21 18.44 -11.14
N GLU A 352 -11.98 17.44 -10.72
CA GLU A 352 -13.14 17.63 -9.87
C GLU A 352 -12.77 17.33 -8.41
N ASP A 353 -13.22 18.17 -7.50
CA ASP A 353 -13.14 17.90 -6.07
C ASP A 353 -14.47 17.32 -5.58
N TYR A 354 -14.42 16.06 -5.16
CA TYR A 354 -15.57 15.34 -4.62
C TYR A 354 -15.19 14.50 -3.40
N THR A 355 -16.15 14.33 -2.52
CA THR A 355 -16.06 13.42 -1.37
C THR A 355 -16.44 12.02 -1.82
N ILE A 356 -15.81 11.01 -1.23
CA ILE A 356 -16.13 9.61 -1.48
C ILE A 356 -16.75 9.06 -0.21
N GLY A 357 -18.08 8.93 -0.25
CA GLY A 357 -18.94 8.60 0.89
C GLY A 357 -18.70 9.52 2.08
#